data_AF-A0A354IXD7-F1
#
_entry.id   AF-A0A354IXD7-F1
#
_cell.length_a   1.000
_cell.length_b   1.000
_cell.length_c   1.000
_cell.angle_alpha   90.00
_cell.angle_beta   90.00
_cell.angle_gamma   90.00
#
_symmetry.space_group_name_H-M   'P 1'
#
loop_
_entity.id
_entity.type
_entity.pdbx_description
1 polymer ?
#
loop_
_entity_poly.entity_id
_entity_poly.type
_entity_poly.pdbx_seq_one_letter_code
_entity_poly.pdbx_strand_id
1 'polypeptide(L)'
;VRGFTQDDGHVFCTEEQIAPEVVAFHAQAMKVYDDFGFDNIDVKIALRPDNRIGSDEVWDQAEEALRSALRGCGVEWTELPGEGAFYG
;
A
#
# COMPACT_ATOMS: atom_id res chain seq x y z
N VAL A 1 6.05 15.21 16.08
CA VAL A 1 5.42 15.38 17.43
C VAL A 1 5.57 14.08 18.22
N ARG A 2 5.44 14.09 19.55
CA ARG A 2 5.50 12.85 20.36
C ARG A 2 4.13 12.19 20.59
N GLY A 3 3.05 12.89 20.28
CA GLY A 3 1.69 12.35 20.27
C GLY A 3 0.92 12.98 19.12
N PHE A 4 0.14 12.16 18.42
CA PHE A 4 -0.72 12.53 17.31
C PHE A 4 -1.85 11.50 17.18
N THR A 5 -2.89 11.85 16.45
CA THR A 5 -4.02 10.97 16.17
C THR A 5 -4.03 10.70 14.68
N GLN A 6 -4.24 9.44 14.33
CA GLN A 6 -4.39 8.97 12.97
C GLN A 6 -5.83 8.53 12.77
N ASP A 7 -6.32 8.73 11.56
CA ASP A 7 -7.47 8.05 10.97
C ASP A 7 -7.12 6.59 10.67
N ASP A 8 -6.72 5.85 11.72
CA ASP A 8 -6.21 4.49 11.63
C ASP A 8 -7.33 3.46 11.35
N GLY A 9 -6.98 2.38 10.65
CA GLY A 9 -7.93 1.36 10.19
C GLY A 9 -7.25 0.04 9.87
N HIS A 10 -7.91 -1.07 10.21
CA HIS A 10 -7.38 -2.42 10.00
C HIS A 10 -8.43 -3.26 9.26
N VAL A 11 -8.02 -3.83 8.13
CA VAL A 11 -8.85 -4.74 7.32
C VAL A 11 -8.35 -6.17 7.51
N PHE A 12 -9.23 -7.06 7.93
CA PHE A 12 -8.97 -8.50 7.98
C PHE A 12 -9.69 -9.17 6.81
N CYS A 13 -8.94 -9.75 5.89
CA CYS A 13 -9.46 -10.34 4.66
C CYS A 13 -8.66 -11.60 4.26
N THR A 14 -9.17 -12.37 3.30
CA THR A 14 -8.41 -13.48 2.69
C THR A 14 -7.37 -12.94 1.72
N GLU A 15 -6.38 -13.77 1.36
CA GLU A 15 -5.33 -13.37 0.41
C GLU A 15 -5.89 -12.90 -0.94
N GLU A 16 -6.94 -13.56 -1.44
CA GLU A 16 -7.58 -13.18 -2.71
C GLU A 16 -8.27 -11.81 -2.66
N GLN A 17 -8.57 -11.31 -1.45
CA GLN A 17 -9.24 -10.03 -1.23
C GLN A 17 -8.26 -8.86 -1.10
N ILE A 18 -6.95 -9.10 -0.97
CA ILE A 18 -5.96 -8.03 -0.77
C ILE A 18 -6.00 -7.02 -1.91
N ALA A 19 -5.91 -7.48 -3.17
CA ALA A 19 -5.91 -6.59 -4.32
C ALA A 19 -7.20 -5.72 -4.42
N PRO A 20 -8.43 -6.28 -4.37
CA PRO A 20 -9.63 -5.45 -4.41
C PRO A 20 -9.78 -4.51 -3.21
N GLU A 21 -9.35 -4.88 -2.01
CA GLU A 21 -9.35 -3.99 -0.84
C GLU A 21 -8.38 -2.81 -1.03
N VAL A 22 -7.18 -3.06 -1.55
CA VAL A 22 -6.20 -2.00 -1.84
C VAL A 22 -6.73 -1.05 -2.93
N VAL A 23 -7.39 -1.56 -3.97
CA VAL A 23 -8.05 -0.73 -5.00
C VAL A 23 -9.14 0.15 -4.38
N ALA A 24 -9.98 -0.42 -3.53
CA ALA A 24 -11.06 0.31 -2.88
C ALA A 24 -10.52 1.41 -1.96
N PHE A 25 -9.49 1.10 -1.16
CA PHE A 25 -8.84 2.08 -0.29
C PHE A 25 -8.12 3.17 -1.09
N HIS A 26 -7.42 2.81 -2.16
CA HIS A 26 -6.76 3.78 -3.04
C HIS A 26 -7.77 4.82 -3.58
N ALA A 27 -8.93 4.36 -4.07
CA ALA A 27 -9.97 5.27 -4.54
C ALA A 27 -10.50 6.19 -3.43
N GLN A 28 -10.64 5.69 -2.20
CA GLN A 28 -11.04 6.51 -1.06
C GLN A 28 -9.99 7.57 -0.72
N ALA A 29 -8.71 7.20 -0.68
CA ALA A 29 -7.62 8.12 -0.41
C ALA A 29 -7.53 9.22 -1.48
N MET A 30 -7.60 8.86 -2.77
CA MET A 30 -7.59 9.83 -3.87
C MET A 30 -8.78 10.79 -3.80
N LYS A 31 -9.98 10.29 -3.44
CA LYS A 31 -11.15 11.15 -3.24
C LYS A 31 -10.92 12.17 -2.12
N VAL A 32 -10.32 11.76 -1.01
CA VAL A 32 -9.98 12.68 0.08
C VAL A 32 -8.99 13.74 -0.41
N TYR A 33 -7.94 13.36 -1.13
CA TYR A 33 -6.99 14.34 -1.69
C TYR A 33 -7.68 15.35 -2.63
N ASP A 34 -8.56 14.88 -3.51
CA ASP A 34 -9.35 15.72 -4.43
C ASP A 34 -10.29 16.69 -3.67
N ASP A 35 -11.00 16.20 -2.65
CA ASP A 35 -11.90 17.03 -1.82
C ASP A 35 -11.14 18.21 -1.14
N PHE A 36 -9.84 18.06 -0.91
CA PHE A 36 -8.96 19.09 -0.34
C PHE A 36 -8.09 19.83 -1.36
N GLY A 37 -8.22 19.54 -2.66
CA GLY A 37 -7.51 20.22 -3.75
C GLY A 37 -6.02 19.84 -3.87
N PHE A 38 -5.66 18.60 -3.53
CA PHE A 38 -4.31 18.08 -3.71
C PHE A 38 -4.17 17.30 -5.02
N ASP A 39 -3.59 17.93 -6.03
CA ASP A 39 -3.52 17.37 -7.39
C ASP A 39 -2.18 16.67 -7.71
N ASN A 40 -1.14 16.90 -6.90
CA ASN A 40 0.21 16.38 -7.14
C ASN A 40 0.53 15.25 -6.14
N ILE A 41 0.13 14.03 -6.48
CA ILE A 41 0.30 12.84 -5.63
C ILE A 41 1.31 11.89 -6.27
N ASP A 42 2.37 11.58 -5.53
CA ASP A 42 3.33 10.53 -5.89
C ASP A 42 2.98 9.24 -5.13
N VAL A 43 2.81 8.14 -5.87
CA VAL A 43 2.60 6.81 -5.28
C VAL A 43 3.91 6.03 -5.25
N LYS A 44 4.20 5.40 -4.12
CA LYS A 44 5.42 4.61 -3.92
C LYS A 44 5.11 3.27 -3.27
N ILE A 45 5.79 2.21 -3.72
CA ILE A 45 5.77 0.90 -3.07
C ILE A 45 7.11 0.69 -2.38
N ALA A 46 7.09 0.52 -1.06
CA ALA A 46 8.26 0.14 -0.29
C ALA A 46 8.38 -1.38 -0.27
N LEU A 47 9.47 -1.91 -0.81
CA LEU A 47 9.68 -3.37 -0.94
C LEU A 47 10.42 -3.94 0.27
N ARG A 48 10.41 -5.27 0.39
CA ARG A 48 10.94 -5.99 1.55
C ARG A 48 12.32 -5.51 2.03
N PRO A 49 12.51 -5.29 3.34
CA PRO A 49 13.81 -4.95 3.92
C PRO A 49 14.67 -6.20 4.18
N ASP A 50 15.97 -6.00 4.47
CA ASP A 50 16.89 -7.08 4.82
C ASP A 50 16.46 -7.82 6.11
N ASN A 51 16.02 -7.06 7.13
CA ASN A 51 15.51 -7.61 8.39
C ASN A 51 13.98 -7.67 8.35
N ARG A 52 13.44 -8.86 8.09
CA ARG A 52 12.00 -9.10 7.95
C ARG A 52 11.54 -10.41 8.56
N ILE A 53 10.25 -10.47 8.88
CA ILE A 53 9.55 -11.69 9.25
C ILE A 53 8.73 -12.21 8.04
N GLY A 54 8.34 -13.49 8.09
CA GLY A 54 7.63 -14.15 6.98
C GLY A 54 8.57 -14.79 5.97
N SER A 55 8.01 -15.64 5.11
CA SER A 55 8.76 -16.31 4.04
C SER A 55 8.83 -15.46 2.78
N ASP A 56 9.77 -15.78 1.89
CA ASP A 56 9.95 -15.07 0.62
C ASP A 56 8.70 -15.18 -0.25
N GLU A 57 8.02 -16.33 -0.22
CA GLU A 57 6.81 -16.58 -0.99
C GLU A 57 5.66 -15.65 -0.55
N VAL A 58 5.51 -15.43 0.76
CA VAL A 58 4.49 -14.51 1.29
C VAL A 58 4.78 -13.07 0.87
N TRP A 59 6.05 -12.68 0.90
CA TRP A 59 6.48 -11.36 0.45
C TRP A 59 6.29 -11.17 -1.06
N ASP A 60 6.59 -12.19 -1.87
CA ASP A 60 6.37 -12.16 -3.32
C ASP A 60 4.89 -11.95 -3.63
N GLN A 61 4.01 -12.65 -2.92
CA GLN A 61 2.57 -12.50 -3.05
C GLN A 61 2.09 -11.10 -2.64
N ALA A 62 2.54 -10.58 -1.50
CA ALA A 62 2.14 -9.27 -1.00
C ALA A 62 2.59 -8.13 -1.94
N GLU A 63 3.85 -8.14 -2.36
CA GLU A 63 4.37 -7.14 -3.30
C GLU A 63 3.65 -7.20 -4.64
N GLU A 64 3.37 -8.40 -5.17
CA GLU A 64 2.63 -8.57 -6.41
C GLU A 64 1.16 -8.17 -6.28
N ALA A 65 0.54 -8.37 -5.12
CA ALA A 65 -0.82 -7.91 -4.85
C ALA A 65 -0.89 -6.37 -4.89
N LEU A 66 0.08 -5.67 -4.30
CA LEU A 66 0.19 -4.21 -4.37
C LEU A 66 0.40 -3.73 -5.81
N ARG A 67 1.34 -4.32 -6.55
CA ARG A 67 1.58 -4.00 -7.97
C ARG A 67 0.33 -4.24 -8.82
N SER A 68 -0.41 -5.32 -8.56
CA SER A 68 -1.62 -5.67 -9.30
C SER A 68 -2.76 -4.70 -8.99
N ALA A 69 -2.91 -4.30 -7.73
CA ALA A 69 -3.88 -3.30 -7.31
C ALA A 69 -3.62 -1.95 -8.00
N LEU A 70 -2.37 -1.44 -7.95
CA LEU A 70 -2.03 -0.17 -8.60
C LEU A 70 -2.18 -0.22 -10.12
N ARG A 71 -1.84 -1.35 -10.76
CA ARG A 71 -2.15 -1.58 -12.19
C ARG A 71 -3.65 -1.51 -12.47
N GLY A 72 -4.47 -2.11 -11.61
CA GLY A 72 -5.92 -2.05 -11.69
C GLY A 72 -6.48 -0.63 -11.53
N CYS A 73 -5.81 0.22 -10.75
CA CYS A 73 -6.13 1.64 -10.60
C CYS A 73 -5.64 2.51 -11.77
N GLY A 74 -4.76 2.00 -12.64
CA GLY A 74 -4.18 2.78 -13.74
C GLY A 74 -3.21 3.87 -13.27
N VAL A 75 -2.52 3.65 -12.15
CA VAL A 75 -1.62 4.62 -11.53
C VAL A 75 -0.17 4.17 -11.68
N GLU A 76 0.72 5.11 -11.96
CA GLU A 76 2.17 4.90 -11.96
C GLU A 76 2.72 4.98 -10.53
N TRP A 77 3.73 4.17 -10.21
CA TRP A 77 4.38 4.17 -8.91
C TRP A 77 5.90 4.08 -9.02
N THR A 78 6.57 4.48 -7.95
CA THR A 78 8.00 4.25 -7.77
C THR A 78 8.22 3.13 -6.77
N GLU A 79 9.05 2.14 -7.11
CA GLU A 79 9.48 1.12 -6.15
C GLU A 79 10.69 1.61 -5.34
N LEU A 80 10.67 1.33 -4.04
CA LEU A 80 11.72 1.66 -3.08
C LEU A 80 12.26 0.37 -2.46
N PRO A 81 13.30 -0.24 -3.06
CA PRO A 81 13.89 -1.47 -2.55
C PRO A 81 14.43 -1.31 -1.13
N GLY A 82 14.04 -2.20 -0.22
CA GLY A 82 14.59 -2.25 1.14
C GLY A 82 13.95 -1.28 2.15
N GLU A 83 12.98 -0.47 1.73
CA GLU A 83 12.34 0.54 2.59
C GLU A 83 11.03 0.06 3.23
N GLY A 84 10.59 -1.17 2.94
CA GLY A 84 9.38 -1.77 3.50
C GLY A 84 9.48 -1.97 5.00
N ALA A 85 8.32 -2.07 5.66
CA ALA A 85 8.28 -2.43 7.06
C ALA A 85 8.75 -3.88 7.26
N PHE A 86 9.24 -4.23 8.45
CA PHE A 86 9.72 -5.61 8.69
C PHE A 86 8.62 -6.68 8.60
N TYR A 87 7.34 -6.28 8.58
CA TYR A 87 6.16 -7.14 8.66
C TYR A 87 5.34 -7.25 7.36
N GLY A 88 5.79 -6.67 6.25
CA GLY A 88 5.00 -6.59 5.02
C GLY A 88 4.64 -5.16 4.65
#